data_AF-A0A0Q5R5R4-F1
#
_entry.id   AF-A0A0Q5R5R4-F1
#
_cell.length_a   1.000
_cell.length_b   1.000
_cell.length_c   1.000
_cell.angle_alpha   90.00
_cell.angle_beta   90.00
_cell.angle_gamma   90.00
#
_symmetry.space_group_name_H-M   'P 1'
#
loop_
_entity.id
_entity.type
_entity.pdbx_description
1 polymer ?
#
loop_
_entity_poly.entity_id
_entity_poly.type
_entity_poly.pdbx_seq_one_letter_code
_entity_poly.pdbx_strand_id
1 'polypeptide(L)' 'MPIVTKNSKTARARERAARLHQEALNCLTIAVKEDETRHSADLIDEALKLAKRARELNAVE' A
#
# COMPACT_ATOMS: atom_id res chain seq x y z
N MET A 1 -10.68 8.64 31.77
CA MET A 1 -10.98 7.60 30.75
C MET A 1 -10.36 7.99 29.41
N PRO A 2 -9.29 7.33 28.92
CA PRO A 2 -8.80 7.52 27.55
C PRO A 2 -8.78 6.18 26.80
N ILE A 3 -9.93 5.74 26.29
CA ILE A 3 -10.04 4.53 25.44
C ILE A 3 -10.12 4.92 23.95
N VAL A 4 -10.49 6.16 23.64
CA VAL A 4 -10.82 6.62 22.27
C VAL A 4 -9.58 6.80 21.36
N THR A 5 -8.39 7.08 21.92
CA THR A 5 -7.21 7.48 21.15
C THR A 5 -6.43 6.34 20.50
N LYS A 6 -6.45 5.12 21.05
CA LYS A 6 -5.80 3.96 20.43
C LYS A 6 -6.59 3.43 19.24
N ASN A 7 -7.92 3.33 19.36
CA ASN A 7 -8.80 2.87 18.28
C ASN A 7 -8.77 3.77 17.04
N SER A 8 -8.61 5.08 17.20
CA SER A 8 -8.56 6.00 16.04
C SER A 8 -7.26 5.89 15.26
N LYS A 9 -6.13 5.58 15.92
CA LYS A 9 -4.84 5.39 15.25
C LYS A 9 -4.79 4.09 14.46
N THR A 10 -5.30 3.00 15.02
CA THR A 10 -5.37 1.70 14.34
C THR A 10 -6.36 1.75 13.17
N ALA A 11 -7.50 2.43 13.32
CA ALA A 11 -8.44 2.66 12.22
C ALA A 11 -7.79 3.44 11.05
N ARG A 12 -7.09 4.54 11.35
CA ARG A 12 -6.36 5.32 10.33
C ARG A 12 -5.23 4.52 9.67
N ALA A 13 -4.52 3.67 10.43
CA ALA A 13 -3.48 2.80 9.90
C ALA A 13 -4.05 1.77 8.92
N ARG A 14 -5.19 1.15 9.24
CA ARG A 14 -5.91 0.22 8.36
C ARG A 14 -6.43 0.89 7.10
N GLU A 15 -7.02 2.07 7.21
CA GLU A 15 -7.48 2.85 6.05
C GLU A 15 -6.31 3.19 5.11
N ARG A 16 -5.18 3.62 5.68
CA ARG A 16 -3.97 3.88 4.91
C ARG A 16 -3.41 2.61 4.26
N ALA A 17 -3.41 1.49 4.98
CA ALA A 17 -2.96 0.20 4.44
C ALA A 17 -3.81 -0.22 3.23
N ALA A 18 -5.13 -0.05 3.30
CA ALA A 18 -6.04 -0.34 2.19
C ALA A 18 -5.74 0.53 0.95
N ARG A 19 -5.51 1.84 1.14
CA ARG A 19 -5.13 2.74 0.03
C ARG A 19 -3.81 2.34 -0.63
N LEU A 20 -2.78 2.08 0.17
CA LEU A 20 -1.47 1.66 -0.35
C LEU A 20 -1.54 0.32 -1.08
N HIS A 21 -2.37 -0.60 -0.59
CA HIS A 21 -2.61 -1.86 -1.28
C HIS A 21 -3.29 -1.65 -2.64
N GLN A 22 -4.29 -0.77 -2.71
CA GLN A 22 -4.94 -0.43 -3.97
C GLN A 22 -3.97 0.26 -4.95
N GLU A 23 -3.13 1.17 -4.47
CA GLU A 23 -2.08 1.82 -5.29
C GLU A 23 -1.09 0.79 -5.84
N ALA A 24 -0.69 -0.22 -5.05
CA ALA A 24 0.15 -1.31 -5.53
C ALA A 24 -0.51 -2.10 -6.68
N LEU A 25 -1.81 -2.40 -6.56
CA LEU A 25 -2.57 -3.07 -7.63
C LEU A 25 -2.67 -2.21 -8.89
N ASN A 26 -2.80 -0.89 -8.73
CA ASN A 26 -2.82 0.04 -9.86
C ASN A 26 -1.47 0.03 -10.59
N CYS A 27 -0.34 0.09 -9.86
CA CYS A 27 0.99 -0.01 -10.44
C CYS A 27 1.16 -1.29 -11.26
N LEU A 28 0.72 -2.45 -10.74
CA LEU A 28 0.76 -3.73 -11.48
C LEU A 28 -0.15 -3.70 -12.72
N THR A 29 -1.34 -3.13 -12.60
CA THR A 29 -2.30 -3.01 -13.72
C THR A 29 -1.73 -2.19 -14.87
N ILE A 30 -0.96 -1.13 -14.55
CA ILE A 30 -0.28 -0.31 -15.54
C ILE A 30 0.93 -1.07 -16.12
N ALA A 31 1.76 -1.67 -15.25
CA ALA A 31 2.99 -2.36 -15.65
C ALA A 31 2.75 -3.48 -16.68
N VAL A 32 1.65 -4.23 -16.55
CA VAL A 32 1.28 -5.32 -17.48
C VAL A 32 0.90 -4.80 -18.87
N LYS A 33 0.52 -3.54 -18.99
CA LYS A 33 0.14 -2.89 -20.26
C LYS A 33 1.25 -1.98 -20.81
N GLU A 34 2.36 -1.87 -20.10
CA GLU A 34 3.46 -0.97 -20.44
C GLU A 34 4.42 -1.63 -21.43
N ASP A 35 4.68 -0.96 -22.55
CA ASP A 35 5.56 -1.46 -23.61
C ASP A 35 7.04 -1.17 -23.28
N GLU A 36 7.31 -0.12 -22.51
CA GLU A 36 8.67 0.19 -22.08
C GLU A 36 9.10 -0.67 -20.90
N THR A 37 10.05 -1.58 -21.15
CA THR A 37 10.51 -2.56 -20.14
C THR A 37 11.03 -1.91 -18.86
N ARG A 38 11.74 -0.79 -18.97
CA ARG A 38 12.30 -0.09 -17.80
C ARG A 38 11.19 0.54 -16.95
N HIS A 39 10.25 1.23 -17.58
CA HIS A 39 9.12 1.81 -16.86
C HIS A 39 8.23 0.73 -16.22
N SER A 40 8.01 -0.40 -16.90
CA SER A 40 7.30 -1.55 -16.34
C SER A 40 8.00 -2.09 -15.09
N ALA A 41 9.34 -2.21 -15.11
CA ALA A 41 10.12 -2.62 -13.94
C ALA A 41 10.01 -1.62 -12.79
N ASP A 42 10.10 -0.31 -13.07
CA ASP A 42 9.95 0.74 -12.06
C ASP A 42 8.57 0.68 -11.38
N LEU A 43 7.50 0.43 -12.15
CA LEU A 43 6.15 0.26 -11.62
C LEU A 43 6.01 -0.99 -10.74
N ILE A 44 6.64 -2.11 -11.11
CA ILE A 44 6.65 -3.34 -10.30
C ILE A 44 7.40 -3.10 -8.98
N ASP A 45 8.53 -2.42 -9.01
CA ASP A 45 9.30 -2.08 -7.81
C ASP A 45 8.51 -1.17 -6.86
N GLU A 46 7.80 -0.17 -7.40
CA GLU A 46 6.91 0.67 -6.60
C GLU A 46 5.74 -0.12 -6.01
N ALA A 47 5.13 -1.03 -6.78
CA ALA A 47 4.06 -1.91 -6.28
C ALA A 47 4.53 -2.74 -5.08
N LEU A 48 5.76 -3.28 -5.13
CA LEU A 48 6.35 -4.04 -4.03
C LEU A 48 6.58 -3.18 -2.78
N LYS A 49 7.07 -1.95 -2.94
CA LYS A 49 7.27 -1.00 -1.82
C LYS A 49 5.94 -0.65 -1.15
N LEU A 50 4.92 -0.34 -1.94
CA LEU A 50 3.57 0.00 -1.45
C LEU A 50 2.93 -1.18 -0.73
N ALA A 51 2.99 -2.39 -1.30
CA ALA A 51 2.45 -3.60 -0.70
C ALA A 51 3.18 -3.97 0.61
N LYS A 52 4.51 -3.81 0.65
CA LYS A 52 5.29 -3.99 1.89
C LYS A 52 4.81 -3.02 2.97
N ARG A 53 4.65 -1.74 2.64
CA ARG A 53 4.20 -0.73 3.60
C ARG A 53 2.76 -0.97 4.08
N ALA A 54 1.87 -1.42 3.20
CA ALA A 54 0.51 -1.80 3.58
C ALA A 54 0.51 -2.95 4.61
N ARG A 55 1.35 -3.97 4.41
CA ARG A 55 1.51 -5.08 5.37
C ARG A 55 2.07 -4.61 6.71
N GLU A 56 3.08 -3.75 6.70
CA GLU A 56 3.65 -3.18 7.92
C GLU A 56 2.59 -2.42 8.73
N LEU A 57 1.75 -1.61 8.07
CA LEU A 57 0.68 -0.85 8.73
C LEU A 57 -0.44 -1.73 9.28
N ASN A 58 -0.71 -2.87 8.64
CA ASN A 58 -1.66 -3.87 9.14
C ASN A 58 -1.11 -4.72 10.29
N ALA A 59 0.22 -4.84 10.40
CA ALA A 59 0.89 -5.57 11.48
C ALA A 59 1.02 -4.75 12.78
N VAL A 60 0.67 -3.45 12.76
CA VAL A 60 0.62 -2.61 13.97
C VAL A 60 -0.70 -2.87 14.71
N GLU A 61 -0.66 -3.79 15.70
CA GLU A 61 -1.70 -3.97 16.74
C GLU A 61 -1.51 -3.05 17.94
#